data_AF-A0A1G0WP88-F1
#
_entry.id   AF-A0A1G0WP88-F1
#
_cell.length_a   1.000
_cell.length_b   1.000
_cell.length_c   1.000
_cell.angle_alpha   90.00
_cell.angle_beta   90.00
_cell.angle_gamma   90.00
#
_symmetry.space_group_name_H-M   'P 1'
#
loop_
_entity.id
_entity.type
_entity.pdbx_description
1 polymer ?
#
loop_
_entity_poly.entity_id
_entity_poly.type
_entity_poly.pdbx_seq_one_letter_code
_entity_poly.pdbx_strand_id
1 'polypeptide(L)'
;MQIPIGEDWHIELFKRFCSPQYLSLPVIFDDYLKEELANYRRFRHFVFHGYSSRITWDILCDGIKEVDKVYKNFKLKLNEILNLL
;
A
#
# COMPACT_ATOMS: atom_id res chain seq x y z
N MET A 1 -1.79 6.25 -22.06
CA MET A 1 -1.46 6.37 -20.62
C MET A 1 0.04 6.16 -20.47
N GLN A 2 0.76 7.09 -19.86
CA GLN A 2 2.21 6.92 -19.63
C GLN A 2 2.42 6.11 -18.35
N ILE A 3 3.18 5.02 -18.41
CA ILE A 3 3.51 4.21 -17.23
C ILE A 3 4.52 4.99 -16.37
N PRO A 4 4.34 5.08 -15.04
CA PRO A 4 5.33 5.67 -14.14
C PRO A 4 6.71 5.04 -14.31
N ILE A 5 7.76 5.84 -14.14
CA ILE A 5 9.16 5.41 -14.23
C ILE A 5 9.95 5.98 -13.03
N GLY A 6 11.15 5.46 -12.77
CA GLY A 6 12.00 5.89 -11.64
C GLY A 6 11.75 5.09 -10.36
N GLU A 7 12.40 5.43 -9.24
CA GLU A 7 12.39 4.61 -8.01
C GLU A 7 10.99 4.48 -7.36
N ASP A 8 10.17 5.53 -7.48
CA ASP A 8 8.84 5.61 -6.88
C ASP A 8 7.70 5.17 -7.82
N TRP A 9 8.02 4.58 -8.97
CA TRP A 9 7.03 4.22 -10.01
C TRP A 9 5.84 3.42 -9.45
N HIS A 10 6.10 2.53 -8.50
CA HIS A 10 5.11 1.64 -7.88
C HIS A 10 4.14 2.40 -6.97
N ILE A 11 4.63 3.46 -6.29
CA ILE A 11 3.80 4.34 -5.46
C ILE A 11 2.94 5.22 -6.36
N GLU A 12 3.50 5.75 -7.44
CA GLU A 12 2.76 6.55 -8.41
C GLU A 12 1.65 5.74 -9.08
N LEU A 13 1.95 4.51 -9.51
CA LEU A 13 0.96 3.61 -10.09
C LEU A 13 -0.18 3.35 -9.11
N PHE A 14 0.15 3.05 -7.86
CA PHE A 14 -0.85 2.84 -6.79
C PHE A 14 -1.73 4.08 -6.57
N LYS A 15 -1.15 5.28 -6.53
CA LYS A 15 -1.89 6.54 -6.33
C LYS A 15 -2.91 6.82 -7.44
N ARG A 16 -2.70 6.33 -8.66
CA ARG A 16 -3.65 6.50 -9.76
C ARG A 16 -4.96 5.72 -9.58
N PHE A 17 -4.96 4.73 -8.69
CA PHE A 17 -6.14 3.97 -8.28
C PHE A 17 -6.74 4.46 -6.96
N CYS A 18 -6.28 5.60 -6.45
CA CYS A 18 -6.81 6.26 -5.26
C CYS A 18 -7.64 7.51 -5.64
N SER A 19 -8.29 8.12 -4.65
CA SER A 19 -8.87 9.46 -4.81
C SER A 19 -7.78 10.55 -4.85
N PRO A 20 -7.90 11.60 -5.69
CA PRO A 20 -8.93 11.81 -6.71
C PRO A 20 -8.72 10.95 -7.97
N GLN A 21 -9.80 10.69 -8.71
CA GLN A 21 -9.77 9.84 -9.91
C GLN A 21 -8.73 10.30 -10.94
N TYR A 22 -7.92 9.36 -11.42
CA TYR A 22 -6.93 9.61 -12.48
C TYR A 22 -7.43 9.10 -13.84
N LEU A 23 -7.74 10.02 -14.75
CA LEU A 23 -8.26 9.72 -16.09
C LEU A 23 -9.48 8.78 -16.00
N SER A 24 -9.48 7.69 -16.76
CA SER A 24 -10.53 6.66 -16.78
C SER A 24 -10.28 5.50 -15.80
N LEU A 25 -9.25 5.59 -14.94
CA LEU A 25 -8.99 4.52 -13.98
C LEU A 25 -10.05 4.55 -12.86
N PRO A 26 -10.50 3.39 -12.37
CA PRO A 26 -11.39 3.34 -11.22
C PRO A 26 -10.66 3.76 -9.95
N VAL A 27 -11.39 4.40 -9.04
CA VAL A 27 -10.93 4.61 -7.67
C VAL A 27 -11.17 3.30 -6.91
N ILE A 28 -10.09 2.56 -6.64
CA ILE A 28 -10.10 1.24 -6.00
C ILE A 28 -9.86 1.36 -4.51
N PHE A 29 -8.92 2.21 -4.14
CA PHE A 29 -8.43 2.33 -2.77
C PHE A 29 -8.94 3.65 -2.18
N ASP A 30 -9.75 3.54 -1.15
CA ASP A 30 -10.16 4.70 -0.35
C ASP A 30 -8.99 5.25 0.47
N ASP A 31 -9.18 6.42 1.08
CA ASP A 31 -8.13 7.08 1.86
C ASP A 31 -7.69 6.26 3.08
N TYR A 32 -8.57 5.40 3.62
CA TYR A 32 -8.25 4.53 4.74
C TYR A 32 -7.27 3.43 4.33
N LEU A 33 -7.61 2.64 3.31
CA LEU A 33 -6.77 1.56 2.80
C LEU A 33 -5.47 2.09 2.20
N LYS A 34 -5.50 3.29 1.61
CA LYS A 34 -4.31 4.00 1.14
C LYS A 34 -3.32 4.27 2.27
N GLU A 35 -3.79 4.75 3.41
CA GLU A 35 -2.94 5.04 4.56
C GLU A 35 -2.44 3.76 5.24
N GLU A 36 -3.30 2.74 5.39
CA GLU A 36 -2.90 1.42 5.88
C GLU A 36 -1.75 0.85 5.04
N LEU A 37 -1.88 0.84 3.71
CA LEU A 37 -0.82 0.35 2.81
C LEU A 37 0.44 1.24 2.83
N ALA A 38 0.29 2.55 3.08
CA ALA A 38 1.43 3.44 3.26
C ALA A 38 2.24 3.10 4.50
N ASN A 39 1.57 2.77 5.62
CA ASN A 39 2.22 2.30 6.84
C ASN A 39 3.06 1.05 6.59
N TYR A 40 2.53 0.05 5.87
CA TYR A 40 3.30 -1.16 5.54
C TYR A 40 4.47 -0.90 4.59
N ARG A 41 4.34 0.02 3.62
CA ARG A 41 5.49 0.42 2.78
C ARG A 41 6.60 1.07 3.61
N ARG A 42 6.24 1.99 4.52
CA ARG A 42 7.17 2.63 5.46
C ARG A 42 7.82 1.59 6.38
N PHE A 43 7.03 0.68 6.94
CA PHE A 43 7.51 -0.41 7.79
C PHE A 43 8.49 -1.33 7.05
N ARG A 44 8.15 -1.76 5.83
CA ARG A 44 9.06 -2.54 4.97
C ARG A 44 10.37 -1.79 4.73
N HIS A 45 10.31 -0.49 4.41
CA HIS A 45 11.51 0.31 4.20
C HIS A 45 12.35 0.40 5.49
N PHE A 46 11.72 0.63 6.64
CA PHE A 46 12.38 0.63 7.93
C PHE A 46 13.06 -0.72 8.25
N VAL A 47 12.37 -1.84 8.03
CA VAL A 47 12.95 -3.18 8.26
C VAL A 47 14.11 -3.46 7.32
N PHE A 48 13.98 -3.08 6.04
CA PHE A 48 14.99 -3.37 5.02
C PHE A 48 16.22 -2.45 5.12
N HIS A 49 16.09 -1.22 5.61
CA HIS A 49 17.20 -0.26 5.70
C HIS A 49 17.64 0.06 7.13
N GLY A 50 16.92 -0.43 8.14
CA GLY A 50 17.15 -0.16 9.56
C GLY A 50 18.29 -0.95 10.19
N TYR A 51 19.25 -1.46 9.44
CA TYR A 51 20.39 -2.22 9.98
C TYR A 51 21.21 -1.43 11.03
N SER A 52 21.11 -0.09 11.02
CA SER A 52 21.75 0.80 12.01
C SER A 52 20.81 1.28 13.13
N SER A 53 19.51 1.00 13.07
CA SER A 53 18.55 1.35 14.12
C SER A 53 18.37 0.18 15.10
N ARG A 54 18.13 0.48 16.39
CA ARG A 54 17.71 -0.54 17.35
C ARG A 54 16.28 -0.96 17.03
N ILE A 55 16.14 -1.97 16.18
CA ILE A 55 14.87 -2.66 15.99
C ILE A 55 14.56 -3.42 17.27
N THR A 56 13.48 -3.06 17.96
CA THR A 56 12.96 -3.79 19.11
C THR A 56 11.86 -4.75 18.68
N TRP A 57 11.63 -5.79 19.49
CA TRP A 57 10.54 -6.73 19.25
C TRP A 57 9.17 -6.04 19.24
N ASP A 58 8.97 -5.04 20.09
CA ASP A 58 7.72 -4.27 20.17
C ASP A 58 7.43 -3.53 18.85
N ILE A 59 8.44 -2.88 18.25
CA ILE A 59 8.31 -2.21 16.95
C ILE A 59 7.94 -3.21 15.85
N LEU A 60 8.54 -4.40 15.86
CA LEU A 60 8.23 -5.43 14.88
C LEU A 60 6.81 -5.96 15.05
N CYS A 61 6.41 -6.28 16.28
CA CYS A 61 5.08 -6.78 16.61
C CYS A 61 3.99 -5.78 16.21
N ASP A 62 4.15 -4.52 16.60
CA ASP A 62 3.19 -3.47 16.28
C ASP A 62 3.12 -3.23 14.77
N GLY A 63 4.27 -3.29 14.07
CA GLY A 63 4.35 -3.08 12.63
C GLY A 63 3.68 -4.17 11.78
N ILE A 64 3.48 -5.37 12.32
CA ILE A 64 2.81 -6.49 11.61
C ILE A 64 1.44 -6.83 12.17
N LYS A 65 1.04 -6.25 13.31
CA LYS A 65 -0.15 -6.66 14.09
C LYS A 65 -1.43 -6.77 13.26
N GLU A 66 -1.63 -5.84 12.34
CA GLU A 66 -2.85 -5.76 11.53
C GLU A 66 -2.66 -6.29 10.09
N VAL A 67 -1.54 -6.96 9.79
CA VAL A 67 -1.14 -7.26 8.40
C VAL A 67 -2.18 -8.13 7.71
N ASP A 68 -2.73 -9.11 8.41
CA ASP A 68 -3.75 -10.02 7.88
C ASP A 68 -5.06 -9.27 7.56
N LYS A 69 -5.46 -8.35 8.44
CA LYS A 69 -6.66 -7.52 8.25
C LYS A 69 -6.50 -6.62 7.02
N VAL A 70 -5.38 -5.90 6.94
CA VAL A 70 -5.12 -4.97 5.82
C VAL A 70 -4.97 -5.73 4.51
N TYR A 71 -4.30 -6.87 4.52
CA TYR A 71 -4.18 -7.73 3.33
C TYR A 71 -5.53 -8.29 2.88
N LYS A 72 -6.40 -8.69 3.82
CA LYS A 72 -7.77 -9.11 3.51
C LYS A 72 -8.57 -7.99 2.87
N ASN A 73 -8.53 -6.78 3.44
CA ASN A 73 -9.22 -5.61 2.89
C ASN A 73 -8.74 -5.26 1.47
N PHE A 74 -7.42 -5.29 1.27
CA PHE A 74 -6.82 -5.09 -0.04
C PHE A 74 -7.31 -6.13 -1.06
N LYS A 75 -7.31 -7.43 -0.70
CA LYS A 75 -7.81 -8.50 -1.59
C LYS A 75 -9.29 -8.34 -1.92
N LEU A 76 -10.11 -7.95 -0.94
CA LEU A 76 -11.54 -7.71 -1.18
C LEU A 76 -11.73 -6.60 -2.21
N LYS A 77 -11.06 -5.46 -2.05
CA LYS A 77 -11.16 -4.32 -2.98
C LYS A 77 -10.65 -4.66 -4.38
N LEU A 78 -9.58 -5.43 -4.48
CA LEU A 78 -9.09 -5.91 -5.78
C LEU A 78 -10.09 -6.86 -6.45
N ASN A 79 -10.65 -7.82 -5.71
CA ASN A 79 -11.59 -8.79 -6.25
C ASN A 79 -12.92 -8.14 -6.66
N GLU A 80 -13.38 -7.11 -5.95
CA GLU A 80 -14.54 -6.31 -6.35
C GLU A 80 -14.37 -5.77 -7.77
N ILE A 81 -13.17 -5.38 -8.18
CA ILE A 81 -12.91 -4.82 -9.51
C ILE A 81 -12.63 -5.90 -10.55
N LEU A 82 -11.85 -6.93 -10.20
CA LEU A 82 -11.59 -8.03 -11.13
C LEU A 82 -12.85 -8.77 -11.54
N ASN A 83 -13.90 -8.76 -10.70
CA ASN A 83 -15.21 -9.33 -11.02
C ASN A 83 -16.14 -8.37 -11.80
N LEU A 84 -15.75 -7.09 -11.95
CA LEU A 84 -16.49 -6.08 -12.73
C LEU A 84 -15.94 -5.90 -14.16
N LEU A 85 -14.79 -6.51 -14.46
CA LEU A 85 -14.14 -6.56 -15.77
C LEU A 85 -14.52 -7.84 -16.52
#